data_AF-A0A3Q3B574-F1
#
_entry.id   AF-A0A3Q3B574-F1
#
_cell.length_a   1.000
_cell.length_b   1.000
_cell.length_c   1.000
_cell.angle_alpha   90.00
_cell.angle_beta   90.00
_cell.angle_gamma   90.00
#
_symmetry.space_group_name_H-M   'P 1'
#
loop_
_entity.id
_entity.type
_entity.pdbx_description
1 polymer ?
#
loop_
_entity_poly.entity_id
_entity_poly.type
_entity_poly.pdbx_seq_one_letter_code
_entity_poly.pdbx_strand_id
1 'polypeptide(L)'
;LKTLLNDLVEQYVAKNPKLMLRRTETVVEKLLTNWMSICLYTFLRDSAGESLYMLFKAIKHQVDKGPVDAVTGKAKYTLNDNRLLREDVEYKTLTLNVLVQGGGLNETQPLPTKVLDCDTITQVKEKLLDQVYKSTSFSHRPHTDSLDLGESPDRTQTHILPQTLSCLTHTHTHTHTHTHTHTVILFRVRSEAVAPGESQRGARAAQTPPRQPEGEGEGQGHPRDLPDPPALHEGTHTHTHALILSTSRPVPLAVKYFFDLLDEQAGHHNISDPETIHIWKTNSLPLRFWINILKNPQFIFDVQVSDHVDAVLSVIAQTFMDSCTIAEHKLGRVRRNIWSR
;
A
#
# COMPACT_ATOMS: atom_id res chain seq x y z
N LEU A 1 9.25 -29.75 12.80
CA LEU A 1 9.91 -28.72 11.98
C LEU A 1 11.41 -28.99 11.84
N LYS A 2 12.19 -29.01 12.93
CA LYS A 2 13.65 -29.26 12.90
C LYS A 2 14.05 -30.49 12.05
N THR A 3 13.44 -31.65 12.28
CA THR A 3 13.72 -32.87 11.50
C THR A 3 13.52 -32.68 10.00
N LEU A 4 12.33 -32.19 9.58
CA LEU A 4 12.04 -31.95 8.17
C LEU A 4 12.93 -30.88 7.53
N LEU A 5 13.39 -29.91 8.32
CA LEU A 5 14.31 -28.88 7.85
C LEU A 5 15.70 -29.47 7.61
N ASN A 6 16.16 -30.39 8.45
CA ASN A 6 17.40 -31.12 8.23
C ASN A 6 17.32 -31.94 6.93
N ASP A 7 16.22 -32.67 6.71
CA ASP A 7 16.01 -33.41 5.45
C ASP A 7 16.04 -32.47 4.22
N LEU A 8 15.53 -31.24 4.37
CA LEU A 8 15.59 -30.20 3.33
C LEU A 8 17.02 -29.71 3.10
N VAL A 9 17.78 -29.48 4.18
CA VAL A 9 19.19 -29.07 4.11
C VAL A 9 19.97 -30.12 3.31
N GLU A 10 19.87 -31.40 3.67
CA GLU A 10 20.57 -32.49 2.98
C GLU A 10 20.30 -32.49 1.47
N GLN A 11 19.04 -32.28 1.07
CA GLN A 11 18.65 -32.21 -0.34
C GLN A 11 19.29 -31.03 -1.09
N TYR A 12 19.41 -29.86 -0.47
CA TYR A 12 20.00 -28.68 -1.12
C TYR A 12 21.53 -28.68 -1.04
N VAL A 13 22.13 -29.22 0.02
CA VAL A 13 23.57 -29.48 0.12
C VAL A 13 24.03 -30.36 -1.05
N ALA A 14 23.28 -31.42 -1.35
CA ALA A 14 23.58 -32.32 -2.47
C ALA A 14 23.40 -31.67 -3.87
N LYS A 15 22.68 -30.55 -3.95
CA LYS A 15 22.41 -29.83 -5.20
C LYS A 15 23.20 -28.52 -5.24
N ASN A 16 22.57 -27.45 -4.78
CA ASN A 16 23.17 -26.14 -4.63
C ASN A 16 22.64 -25.53 -3.33
N PRO A 17 23.46 -25.41 -2.28
CA PRO A 17 23.00 -24.91 -0.99
C PRO A 17 22.52 -23.45 -1.07
N LYS A 18 23.01 -22.64 -2.02
CA LYS A 18 22.54 -21.26 -2.22
C LYS A 18 21.09 -21.17 -2.71
N LEU A 19 20.47 -22.28 -3.15
CA LEU A 19 19.06 -22.31 -3.56
C LEU A 19 18.10 -22.64 -2.41
N MET A 20 18.63 -23.03 -1.25
CA MET A 20 17.83 -23.41 -0.10
C MET A 20 16.89 -22.27 0.32
N LEU A 21 15.62 -22.64 0.57
CA LEU A 21 14.56 -21.74 1.00
C LEU A 21 14.28 -20.57 0.02
N ARG A 22 14.76 -20.59 -1.22
CA ARG A 22 14.52 -19.51 -2.19
C ARG A 22 13.07 -19.46 -2.69
N ARG A 23 12.39 -20.61 -2.72
CA ARG A 23 11.00 -20.76 -3.18
C ARG A 23 10.22 -21.61 -2.17
N THR A 24 8.90 -21.63 -2.25
CA THR A 24 8.07 -22.50 -1.39
C THR A 24 7.57 -23.66 -2.24
N GLU A 25 8.29 -24.77 -2.19
CA GLU A 25 8.03 -25.97 -3.00
C GLU A 25 7.64 -27.17 -2.12
N THR A 26 7.87 -27.07 -0.82
CA THR A 26 7.66 -28.14 0.16
C THR A 26 6.79 -27.70 1.34
N VAL A 27 6.22 -28.67 2.06
CA VAL A 27 5.44 -28.43 3.28
C VAL A 27 6.30 -27.80 4.37
N VAL A 28 7.57 -28.21 4.51
CA VAL A 28 8.48 -27.69 5.54
C VAL A 28 8.73 -26.19 5.40
N GLU A 29 8.83 -25.68 4.17
CA GLU A 29 9.00 -24.25 3.90
C GLU A 29 7.76 -23.43 4.31
N LYS A 30 6.56 -23.98 4.07
CA LYS A 30 5.32 -23.34 4.53
C LYS A 30 5.16 -23.42 6.05
N LEU A 31 5.51 -24.56 6.65
CA LEU A 31 5.52 -24.73 8.10
C LEU A 31 6.52 -23.79 8.77
N LEU A 32 7.67 -23.53 8.15
CA LEU A 32 8.64 -22.55 8.62
C LEU A 32 8.04 -21.15 8.66
N THR A 33 7.38 -20.71 7.58
CA THR A 33 6.68 -19.42 7.57
C THR A 33 5.64 -19.32 8.68
N ASN A 34 4.82 -20.36 8.87
CA ASN A 34 3.80 -20.38 9.92
C ASN A 34 4.43 -20.36 11.33
N TRP A 35 5.51 -21.11 11.55
CA TRP A 35 6.24 -21.14 12.81
C TRP A 35 6.84 -19.77 13.14
N MET A 36 7.44 -19.10 12.16
CA MET A 36 7.92 -17.72 12.31
C MET A 36 6.78 -16.78 12.69
N SER A 37 5.63 -16.88 12.03
CA SER A 37 4.46 -16.06 12.36
C SER A 37 3.98 -16.26 13.80
N ILE A 38 3.90 -17.50 14.27
CA ILE A 38 3.49 -17.81 15.65
C ILE A 38 4.49 -17.24 16.65
N CYS A 39 5.79 -17.50 16.44
CA CYS A 39 6.83 -17.11 17.38
C CYS A 39 7.11 -15.60 17.42
N LEU A 40 6.86 -14.90 16.31
CA LEU A 40 7.13 -13.46 16.19
C LEU A 40 5.88 -12.59 16.33
N TYR A 41 4.70 -13.18 16.53
CA TYR A 41 3.46 -12.41 16.69
C TYR A 41 3.52 -11.44 17.89
N THR A 42 4.03 -11.88 19.04
CA THR A 42 4.18 -11.02 20.22
C THR A 42 5.15 -9.87 19.95
N PHE A 43 6.25 -10.13 19.25
CA PHE A 43 7.17 -9.09 18.81
C PHE A 43 6.52 -8.11 17.82
N LEU A 44 5.70 -8.61 16.88
CA LEU A 44 4.93 -7.75 15.99
C LEU A 44 3.99 -6.86 16.80
N ARG A 45 3.17 -7.43 17.68
CA ARG A 45 2.18 -6.68 18.45
C ARG A 45 2.81 -5.65 19.39
N ASP A 46 3.80 -6.08 20.17
CA ASP A 46 4.32 -5.32 21.31
C ASP A 46 5.53 -4.44 20.93
N SER A 47 6.07 -4.61 19.71
CA SER A 47 7.28 -3.91 19.29
C SER A 47 7.19 -3.31 17.88
N ALA A 48 6.93 -4.08 16.84
CA ALA A 48 7.02 -3.58 15.46
C ALA A 48 5.70 -2.98 14.92
N GLY A 49 4.57 -3.26 15.56
CA GLY A 49 3.23 -3.03 15.03
C GLY A 49 2.88 -1.56 14.86
N GLU A 50 3.12 -0.73 15.88
CA GLU A 50 2.86 0.71 15.81
C GLU A 50 3.62 1.36 14.65
N SER A 51 4.91 1.05 14.59
CA SER A 51 5.84 1.42 13.52
C SER A 51 5.35 1.03 12.12
N LEU A 52 4.95 -0.22 11.92
CA LEU A 52 4.39 -0.71 10.65
C LEU A 52 3.07 -0.01 10.30
N TYR A 53 2.21 0.23 11.28
CA TYR A 53 0.94 0.92 11.08
C TYR A 53 1.16 2.39 10.71
N MET A 54 2.11 3.07 11.36
CA MET A 54 2.48 4.45 11.02
C MET A 54 3.05 4.56 9.61
N LEU A 55 3.88 3.61 9.19
CA LEU A 55 4.36 3.53 7.80
C LEU A 55 3.18 3.38 6.83
N PHE A 56 2.28 2.42 7.07
CA PHE A 56 1.09 2.23 6.24
C PHE A 56 0.23 3.50 6.16
N LYS A 57 -0.04 4.15 7.29
CA LYS A 57 -0.82 5.40 7.34
C LYS A 57 -0.13 6.54 6.61
N ALA A 58 1.19 6.67 6.73
CA ALA A 58 1.97 7.68 6.03
C ALA A 58 1.92 7.47 4.52
N ILE A 59 2.06 6.23 4.04
CA ILE A 59 1.94 5.89 2.61
C ILE A 59 0.56 6.25 2.09
N LYS A 60 -0.51 5.77 2.74
CA LYS A 60 -1.88 6.06 2.34
C LYS A 60 -2.13 7.57 2.30
N HIS A 61 -1.75 8.29 3.35
CA HIS A 61 -1.89 9.74 3.40
C HIS A 61 -1.14 10.45 2.26
N GLN A 62 0.09 10.02 1.95
CA GLN A 62 0.90 10.63 0.91
C GLN A 62 0.33 10.38 -0.49
N VAL A 63 -0.17 9.18 -0.75
CA VAL A 63 -0.84 8.84 -2.02
C VAL A 63 -2.12 9.67 -2.17
N ASP A 64 -2.98 9.70 -1.15
CA ASP A 64 -4.29 10.36 -1.18
C ASP A 64 -4.22 11.90 -1.22
N LYS A 65 -3.03 12.47 -0.97
CA LYS A 65 -2.76 13.91 -1.04
C LYS A 65 -2.77 14.44 -2.48
N GLY A 66 -2.56 13.58 -3.47
CA GLY A 66 -2.54 13.93 -4.89
C GLY A 66 -3.66 13.25 -5.67
N PRO A 67 -3.87 13.65 -6.94
CA PRO A 67 -4.81 12.99 -7.82
C PRO A 67 -4.49 11.51 -8.00
N VAL A 68 -5.53 10.69 -7.95
CA VAL A 68 -5.49 9.27 -8.29
C VAL A 68 -6.54 9.01 -9.34
N ASP A 69 -6.13 8.49 -10.49
CA ASP A 69 -7.04 8.13 -11.57
C ASP A 69 -7.83 6.87 -11.20
N ALA A 70 -9.15 7.00 -11.09
CA ALA A 70 -10.03 5.94 -10.59
C ALA A 70 -10.15 4.74 -11.56
N VAL A 71 -9.76 4.88 -12.82
CA VAL A 71 -9.88 3.82 -13.84
C VAL A 71 -8.60 3.02 -13.96
N THR A 72 -7.47 3.70 -14.03
CA THR A 72 -6.13 3.14 -14.25
C THR A 72 -5.38 2.84 -12.96
N GLY A 73 -5.79 3.46 -11.85
CA GLY A 73 -5.11 3.37 -10.56
C GLY A 73 -3.75 4.09 -10.52
N LYS A 74 -3.48 4.98 -11.48
CA LYS A 74 -2.25 5.80 -11.47
C LYS A 74 -2.40 6.96 -10.49
N ALA A 75 -1.35 7.21 -9.71
CA ALA A 75 -1.32 8.25 -8.69
C ALA A 75 -0.22 9.26 -8.96
N LYS A 76 -0.47 10.54 -8.64
CA LYS A 76 0.54 11.60 -8.72
C LYS A 76 1.70 11.39 -7.74
N TYR A 77 1.39 10.90 -6.54
CA TYR A 77 2.38 10.58 -5.51
C TYR A 77 2.47 9.07 -5.33
N THR A 78 3.55 8.48 -5.82
CA THR A 78 3.82 7.04 -5.70
C THR A 78 5.32 6.78 -5.76
N LEU A 79 5.75 5.66 -5.20
CA LEU A 79 7.11 5.12 -5.36
C LEU A 79 7.22 4.15 -6.54
N ASN A 80 6.11 3.83 -7.20
CA ASN A 80 6.06 2.84 -8.29
C ASN A 80 5.90 3.54 -9.64
N ASP A 81 6.94 3.52 -10.48
CA ASP A 81 6.97 4.18 -11.79
C ASP A 81 5.85 3.70 -12.73
N ASN A 82 5.48 2.42 -12.66
CA ASN A 82 4.39 1.86 -13.46
C ASN A 82 2.99 2.36 -13.03
N ARG A 83 2.89 2.92 -11.83
CA ARG A 83 1.67 3.52 -11.26
C ARG A 83 1.74 5.04 -11.21
N LEU A 84 2.77 5.67 -11.79
CA LEU A 84 2.89 7.12 -11.79
C LEU A 84 1.92 7.75 -12.79
N LEU A 85 1.14 8.72 -12.32
CA LEU A 85 0.33 9.58 -13.18
C LEU A 85 1.26 10.60 -13.86
N ARG A 86 1.57 10.38 -15.13
CA ARG A 86 2.51 11.20 -15.91
C ARG A 86 1.87 12.47 -16.49
N GLU A 87 0.55 12.51 -16.55
CA GLU A 87 -0.20 13.65 -17.07
C GLU A 87 -0.09 14.83 -16.09
N ASP A 88 0.08 16.03 -16.64
CA ASP A 88 0.13 17.25 -15.84
C ASP A 88 -1.30 17.70 -15.50
N VAL A 89 -1.85 17.08 -14.46
CA VAL A 89 -3.17 17.41 -13.93
C VAL A 89 -3.04 18.56 -12.93
N GLU A 90 -3.66 19.69 -13.24
CA GLU A 90 -3.93 20.76 -12.29
C GLU A 90 -5.05 20.35 -11.33
N TYR A 91 -4.84 20.55 -10.04
CA TYR A 91 -5.83 20.23 -9.00
C TYR A 91 -5.73 21.19 -7.83
N LYS A 92 -6.83 21.34 -7.10
CA LYS A 92 -6.92 22.18 -5.90
C LYS A 92 -7.50 21.40 -4.74
N THR A 93 -7.00 21.67 -3.54
CA THR A 93 -7.57 21.11 -2.32
C THR A 93 -8.81 21.89 -1.91
N LEU A 94 -9.90 21.17 -1.70
CA LEU A 94 -11.15 21.67 -1.14
C LEU A 94 -11.28 21.18 0.32
N THR A 95 -11.81 22.02 1.20
CA THR A 95 -12.16 21.61 2.57
C THR A 95 -13.67 21.52 2.67
N LEU A 96 -14.17 20.29 2.88
CA LEU A 96 -15.56 19.99 3.10
C LEU A 96 -15.84 19.91 4.60
N ASN A 97 -16.83 20.64 5.07
CA ASN A 97 -17.28 20.54 6.46
C ASN A 97 -18.38 19.48 6.55
N VAL A 98 -18.07 18.34 7.16
CA VAL A 98 -18.87 17.11 7.13
C VAL A 98 -19.71 17.01 8.38
N LEU A 99 -21.02 16.84 8.24
CA LEU A 99 -21.92 16.54 9.36
C LEU A 99 -22.48 15.13 9.20
N VAL A 100 -22.45 14.35 10.29
CA VAL A 100 -22.89 12.95 10.32
C VAL A 100 -24.26 12.89 11.00
N GLN A 101 -25.30 12.50 10.26
CA GLN A 101 -26.62 12.21 10.84
C GLN A 101 -26.79 10.71 11.08
N GLY A 102 -27.13 10.32 12.32
CA GLY A 102 -27.59 8.96 12.64
C GLY A 102 -26.54 7.96 13.14
N GLY A 103 -25.39 8.43 13.64
CA GLY A 103 -24.40 7.61 14.33
C GLY A 103 -24.03 8.25 15.67
N GLY A 104 -24.21 7.53 16.77
CA GLY A 104 -24.30 8.05 18.15
C GLY A 104 -23.07 8.74 18.78
N LEU A 105 -22.23 9.44 18.02
CA LEU A 105 -21.15 10.28 18.54
C LEU A 105 -21.03 11.58 17.72
N ASN A 106 -21.23 12.73 18.39
CA ASN A 106 -21.00 14.09 17.88
C ASN A 106 -21.81 14.53 16.64
N GLU A 107 -23.14 14.44 16.71
CA GLU A 107 -24.05 14.83 15.62
C GLU A 107 -24.05 16.33 15.25
N THR A 108 -23.36 17.20 16.01
CA THR A 108 -23.51 18.66 15.88
C THR A 108 -22.25 19.43 15.44
N GLN A 109 -21.06 18.81 15.42
CA GLN A 109 -19.85 19.53 15.01
C GLN A 109 -19.41 19.12 13.60
N PRO A 110 -19.31 20.07 12.65
CA PRO A 110 -18.81 19.76 11.32
C PRO A 110 -17.33 19.37 11.39
N LEU A 111 -16.98 18.24 10.77
CA LEU A 111 -15.61 17.75 10.67
C LEU A 111 -14.98 18.23 9.34
N PRO A 112 -13.93 19.06 9.37
CA PRO A 112 -13.27 19.50 8.13
C PRO A 112 -12.49 18.34 7.49
N THR A 113 -12.85 18.00 6.26
CA THR A 113 -12.23 16.95 5.45
C THR A 113 -11.65 17.53 4.18
N LYS A 114 -10.38 17.24 3.90
CA LYS A 114 -9.70 17.69 2.67
C LYS A 114 -9.93 16.70 1.54
N VAL A 115 -10.38 17.20 0.40
CA VAL A 115 -10.53 16.47 -0.86
C VAL A 115 -9.93 17.28 -2.00
N LEU A 116 -9.87 16.70 -3.19
CA LEU A 116 -9.43 17.37 -4.42
C LEU A 116 -10.64 17.66 -5.31
N ASP A 117 -10.57 18.73 -6.09
CA ASP A 117 -11.58 19.08 -7.11
C ASP A 117 -11.68 18.04 -8.23
N CYS A 118 -10.65 17.22 -8.42
CA CYS A 118 -10.63 16.10 -9.36
C CYS A 118 -10.98 14.73 -8.76
N ASP A 119 -11.27 14.64 -7.45
CA ASP A 119 -11.66 13.36 -6.83
C ASP A 119 -13.05 12.93 -7.29
N THR A 120 -13.22 11.66 -7.68
CA THR A 120 -14.55 11.08 -7.94
C THR A 120 -15.42 11.05 -6.67
N ILE A 121 -16.74 10.92 -6.85
CA ILE A 121 -17.68 10.80 -5.71
C ILE A 121 -17.28 9.65 -4.76
N THR A 122 -16.85 8.51 -5.31
CA THR A 122 -16.40 7.36 -4.52
C THR A 122 -15.14 7.69 -3.72
N GLN A 123 -14.15 8.34 -4.33
CA GLN A 123 -12.92 8.76 -3.62
C GLN A 123 -13.21 9.80 -2.54
N VAL A 124 -14.14 10.73 -2.79
CA VAL A 124 -14.63 11.67 -1.77
C VAL A 124 -15.25 10.89 -0.61
N LYS A 125 -16.16 9.94 -0.87
CA LYS A 125 -16.78 9.09 0.15
C LYS A 125 -15.75 8.34 0.99
N GLU A 126 -14.72 7.77 0.36
CA GLU A 126 -13.63 7.08 1.06
C GLU A 126 -12.84 8.03 1.98
N LYS A 127 -12.48 9.22 1.49
CA LYS A 127 -11.78 10.24 2.29
C LYS A 127 -12.62 10.73 3.47
N LEU A 128 -13.93 10.84 3.29
CA LEU A 128 -14.88 11.19 4.34
C LEU A 128 -14.97 10.10 5.41
N LEU A 129 -15.12 8.84 5.00
CA LEU A 129 -15.11 7.69 5.91
C LEU A 129 -13.83 7.63 6.73
N ASP A 130 -12.68 7.87 6.11
CA ASP A 130 -11.38 7.89 6.80
C ASP A 130 -11.27 8.99 7.86
N GLN A 131 -11.91 10.15 7.66
CA GLN A 131 -11.95 11.22 8.65
C GLN A 131 -12.95 10.95 9.76
N VAL A 132 -14.19 10.61 9.41
CA VAL A 132 -15.27 10.36 10.38
C VAL A 132 -14.97 9.16 11.27
N TYR A 133 -14.45 8.07 10.69
CA TYR A 133 -14.22 6.81 11.37
C TYR A 133 -12.73 6.57 11.67
N LYS A 134 -11.92 7.63 11.80
CA LYS A 134 -10.45 7.53 12.01
C LYS A 134 -10.05 6.62 13.18
N SER A 135 -10.85 6.57 14.24
CA SER A 135 -10.64 5.75 15.45
C SER A 135 -11.41 4.43 15.45
N THR A 136 -12.12 4.11 14.37
CA THR A 136 -12.91 2.87 14.23
C THR A 136 -12.18 1.92 13.30
N SER A 137 -12.09 0.64 13.67
CA SER A 137 -11.52 -0.42 12.83
C SER A 137 -12.27 -0.53 11.51
N PHE A 138 -11.58 -0.88 10.42
CA PHE A 138 -12.16 -0.85 9.08
C PHE A 138 -13.42 -1.72 8.95
N SER A 139 -13.40 -2.94 9.50
CA SER A 139 -14.53 -3.88 9.45
C SER A 139 -15.84 -3.39 10.09
N HIS A 140 -15.77 -2.40 10.99
CA HIS A 140 -16.93 -1.82 11.67
C HIS A 140 -17.46 -0.54 11.00
N ARG A 141 -16.82 -0.10 9.90
CA ARG A 141 -17.24 1.10 9.18
C ARG A 141 -18.37 0.76 8.20
N PRO A 142 -19.28 1.72 7.91
CA PRO A 142 -20.24 1.54 6.84
C PRO A 142 -19.53 1.43 5.49
N HIS A 143 -20.13 0.66 4.57
CA HIS A 143 -19.60 0.52 3.22
C HIS A 143 -19.73 1.83 2.43
N THR A 144 -18.78 2.11 1.54
CA THR A 144 -18.78 3.33 0.70
C THR A 144 -20.10 3.52 -0.07
N ASP A 145 -20.72 2.42 -0.51
CA ASP A 145 -21.99 2.46 -1.25
C ASP A 145 -23.21 2.78 -0.38
N SER A 146 -23.13 2.55 0.94
CA SER A 146 -24.23 2.85 1.88
C SER A 146 -24.34 4.34 2.24
N LEU A 147 -23.41 5.16 1.76
CA LEU A 147 -23.38 6.59 2.00
C LEU A 147 -24.11 7.37 0.89
N ASP A 148 -25.08 8.19 1.29
CA ASP A 148 -25.71 9.19 0.43
C ASP A 148 -25.17 10.59 0.78
N LEU A 149 -24.73 11.33 -0.24
CA LEU A 149 -24.25 12.71 -0.08
C LEU A 149 -25.41 13.68 -0.33
N GLY A 150 -25.69 14.56 0.64
CA GLY A 150 -26.76 15.56 0.54
C GLY A 150 -26.23 16.97 0.80
N GLU A 151 -26.95 17.98 0.30
CA GLU A 151 -26.64 19.38 0.61
C GLU A 151 -27.39 19.83 1.88
N SER A 152 -26.81 20.76 2.63
CA SER A 152 -27.51 21.39 3.74
C SER A 152 -28.66 22.26 3.23
N PRO A 153 -29.87 22.15 3.79
CA PRO A 153 -30.98 23.02 3.42
C PRO A 153 -30.83 24.45 3.94
N ASP A 154 -29.81 24.75 4.76
CA ASP A 154 -29.63 26.08 5.36
C ASP A 154 -28.97 27.07 4.38
N ARG A 155 -29.80 28.02 3.90
CA ARG A 155 -29.58 28.87 2.73
C ARG A 155 -28.54 30.00 2.88
N THR A 156 -27.67 29.96 3.88
CA THR A 156 -26.74 31.07 4.18
C THR A 156 -25.26 30.73 4.08
N GLN A 157 -24.87 29.47 3.81
CA GLN A 157 -23.48 29.12 3.55
C GLN A 157 -23.33 28.12 2.39
N THR A 158 -22.90 28.68 1.26
CA THR A 158 -22.15 28.06 0.16
C THR A 158 -22.78 26.86 -0.56
N HIS A 159 -23.27 27.16 -1.77
CA HIS A 159 -23.73 26.19 -2.74
C HIS A 159 -22.55 25.43 -3.37
N ILE A 160 -22.55 24.11 -3.22
CA ILE A 160 -22.23 23.24 -4.36
C ILE A 160 -23.50 23.30 -5.22
N LEU A 161 -23.37 23.59 -6.52
CA LEU A 161 -24.49 23.32 -7.41
C LEU A 161 -24.54 21.79 -7.60
N PRO A 162 -25.71 21.20 -7.84
CA PRO A 162 -25.81 19.86 -8.44
C PRO A 162 -24.90 19.71 -9.68
N GLN A 163 -24.52 20.82 -10.32
CA GLN A 163 -23.56 20.92 -11.41
C GLN A 163 -22.09 20.61 -11.01
N THR A 164 -21.64 20.95 -9.80
CA THR A 164 -20.29 20.61 -9.33
C THR A 164 -20.16 19.13 -8.94
N LEU A 165 -21.26 18.48 -8.53
CA LEU A 165 -21.34 17.02 -8.43
C LEU A 165 -21.61 16.36 -9.79
N SER A 166 -22.28 17.03 -10.74
CA SER A 166 -22.45 16.52 -12.11
C SER A 166 -21.15 16.56 -12.93
N CYS A 167 -20.26 17.51 -12.67
CA CYS A 167 -18.90 17.51 -13.24
C CYS A 167 -18.09 16.27 -12.83
N LEU A 168 -18.43 15.61 -11.72
CA LEU A 168 -17.85 14.33 -11.29
C LEU A 168 -18.49 13.10 -11.95
N THR A 169 -19.51 13.31 -12.80
CA THR A 169 -20.23 12.24 -13.52
C THR A 169 -20.17 12.37 -15.05
N HIS A 170 -19.47 13.37 -15.59
CA HIS A 170 -19.31 13.56 -17.04
C HIS A 170 -17.84 13.68 -17.44
N THR A 171 -17.27 12.55 -17.85
CA THR A 171 -16.08 12.53 -18.71
C THR A 171 -16.46 12.97 -20.12
N HIS A 172 -16.47 14.28 -20.41
CA HIS A 172 -15.92 14.87 -21.65
C HIS A 172 -16.07 16.40 -21.69
N THR A 173 -14.94 17.10 -21.92
CA THR A 173 -14.75 18.41 -22.59
C THR A 173 -15.69 19.58 -22.27
N HIS A 174 -15.24 20.52 -21.42
CA HIS A 174 -15.06 21.94 -21.81
C HIS A 174 -14.32 22.76 -20.74
N THR A 175 -13.47 23.69 -21.18
CA THR A 175 -12.80 24.74 -20.41
C THR A 175 -13.79 25.82 -19.95
N HIS A 176 -13.74 26.25 -18.68
CA HIS A 176 -13.40 27.62 -18.21
C HIS A 176 -13.72 27.85 -16.70
N THR A 177 -12.82 28.60 -16.06
CA THR A 177 -12.85 29.38 -14.79
C THR A 177 -14.11 29.39 -13.90
N HIS A 178 -14.00 29.04 -12.61
CA HIS A 178 -14.80 29.66 -11.53
C HIS A 178 -14.09 29.66 -10.16
N THR A 179 -14.46 30.67 -9.36
CA THR A 179 -13.93 31.13 -8.05
C THR A 179 -14.37 30.25 -6.85
N HIS A 180 -13.49 30.04 -5.86
CA HIS A 180 -13.65 29.05 -4.77
C HIS A 180 -14.17 29.64 -3.45
N THR A 181 -15.03 28.89 -2.74
CA THR A 181 -15.50 29.18 -1.36
C THR A 181 -15.60 27.91 -0.50
N HIS A 182 -15.40 28.05 0.82
CA HIS A 182 -15.49 26.98 1.84
C HIS A 182 -16.93 26.44 1.96
N THR A 183 -17.16 25.11 1.85
CA THR A 183 -18.52 24.54 1.76
C THR A 183 -18.78 23.46 2.82
N VAL A 184 -19.99 23.47 3.41
CA VAL A 184 -20.50 22.46 4.36
C VAL A 184 -21.39 21.46 3.62
N ILE A 185 -21.10 20.16 3.71
CA ILE A 185 -21.90 19.08 3.12
C ILE A 185 -22.48 18.20 4.24
N LEU A 186 -23.79 17.95 4.21
CA LEU A 186 -24.48 17.07 5.16
C LEU A 186 -24.50 15.63 4.63
N PHE A 187 -24.18 14.65 5.48
CA PHE A 187 -24.20 13.23 5.08
C PHE A 187 -25.18 12.43 5.93
N ARG A 188 -25.92 11.54 5.26
CA ARG A 188 -26.84 10.60 5.90
C ARG A 188 -26.28 9.19 5.77
N VAL A 189 -25.98 8.56 6.91
CA VAL A 189 -25.65 7.13 6.94
C VAL A 189 -26.97 6.37 6.99
N ARG A 190 -27.29 5.60 5.94
CA ARG A 190 -28.45 4.71 5.95
C ARG A 190 -28.00 3.39 6.57
N SER A 191 -28.42 3.12 7.82
CA SER A 191 -28.22 1.82 8.44
C SER A 191 -29.16 0.83 7.77
N GLU A 192 -28.67 0.10 6.77
CA GLU A 192 -29.37 -1.10 6.30
C GLU A 192 -29.07 -2.24 7.27
N ALA A 193 -30.10 -2.68 7.99
CA ALA A 193 -30.05 -3.92 8.73
C ALA A 193 -29.78 -5.07 7.75
N VAL A 194 -28.66 -5.78 7.93
CA VAL A 194 -28.30 -6.95 7.14
C VAL A 194 -29.40 -8.01 7.31
N ALA A 195 -30.22 -8.21 6.28
CA ALA A 195 -31.05 -9.40 6.15
C ALA A 195 -30.21 -10.54 5.52
N PRO A 196 -30.28 -11.77 6.05
CA PRO A 196 -29.45 -12.86 5.56
C PRO A 196 -30.03 -13.46 4.27
N GLY A 197 -29.24 -13.38 3.20
CA GLY A 197 -29.30 -14.30 2.07
C GLY A 197 -30.15 -13.84 0.89
N GLU A 198 -29.47 -13.39 -0.17
CA GLU A 198 -29.90 -13.70 -1.53
C GLU A 198 -28.70 -13.69 -2.50
N SER A 199 -28.60 -14.77 -3.27
CA SER A 199 -27.53 -15.05 -4.25
C SER A 199 -27.75 -14.22 -5.51
N GLN A 200 -26.82 -13.33 -5.87
CA GLN A 200 -26.87 -12.65 -7.17
C GLN A 200 -26.03 -13.37 -8.22
N ARG A 201 -26.77 -14.01 -9.14
CA ARG A 201 -26.32 -14.47 -10.45
C ARG A 201 -25.76 -13.31 -11.27
N GLY A 202 -24.72 -13.62 -12.06
CA GLY A 202 -23.98 -12.66 -12.86
C GLY A 202 -24.81 -11.94 -13.93
N ALA A 203 -24.49 -10.66 -14.11
CA ALA A 203 -24.86 -9.89 -15.28
C ALA A 203 -23.62 -9.73 -16.18
N ARG A 204 -23.72 -10.26 -17.41
CA ARG A 204 -22.80 -10.01 -18.52
C ARG A 204 -22.85 -8.52 -18.87
N ALA A 205 -21.71 -7.83 -18.80
CA ALA A 205 -21.51 -6.57 -19.52
C ALA A 205 -20.97 -6.87 -20.93
N ALA A 206 -21.57 -6.22 -21.93
CA ALA A 206 -21.33 -6.41 -23.35
C ALA A 206 -19.91 -5.97 -23.76
N GLN A 207 -19.35 -6.70 -24.73
CA GLN A 207 -18.06 -6.43 -25.37
C GLN A 207 -18.19 -5.25 -26.35
N THR A 208 -17.28 -4.28 -26.25
CA THR A 208 -17.01 -3.29 -27.29
C THR A 208 -15.65 -3.59 -27.94
N PRO A 209 -15.50 -3.49 -29.27
CA PRO A 209 -14.32 -3.99 -29.99
C PRO A 209 -13.09 -3.06 -29.85
N PRO A 210 -11.86 -3.56 -30.08
CA PRO A 210 -10.64 -2.79 -29.88
C PRO A 210 -10.41 -1.80 -31.03
N ARG A 211 -10.00 -0.56 -30.70
CA ARG A 211 -9.43 0.38 -31.68
C ARG A 211 -7.91 0.20 -31.76
N GLN A 212 -7.39 0.25 -32.99
CA GLN A 212 -5.97 0.12 -33.35
C GLN A 212 -5.16 1.35 -32.90
N PRO A 213 -3.82 1.23 -32.73
CA PRO A 213 -2.97 2.32 -32.25
C PRO A 213 -2.58 3.27 -33.38
N GLU A 214 -2.78 4.57 -33.20
CA GLU A 214 -2.16 5.62 -34.02
C GLU A 214 -0.84 6.04 -33.37
N GLY A 215 0.18 6.22 -34.21
CA GLY A 215 1.58 6.38 -33.81
C GLY A 215 1.90 7.67 -33.06
N GLU A 216 2.68 7.54 -32.00
CA GLU A 216 3.25 8.67 -31.25
C GLU A 216 4.50 9.19 -31.99
N GLY A 217 4.44 10.45 -32.41
CA GLY A 217 5.60 11.22 -32.87
C GLY A 217 6.49 11.59 -31.68
N GLU A 218 7.80 11.41 -31.86
CA GLU A 218 8.84 11.72 -30.88
C GLU A 218 8.88 13.22 -30.56
N GLY A 219 8.40 13.59 -29.37
CA GLY A 219 8.66 14.89 -28.75
C GLY A 219 9.81 14.78 -27.76
N GLN A 220 10.98 15.31 -28.14
CA GLN A 220 12.12 15.51 -27.23
C GLN A 220 11.74 16.45 -26.08
N GLY A 221 11.49 15.89 -24.90
CA GLY A 221 11.44 16.61 -23.63
C GLY A 221 12.42 15.96 -22.66
N HIS A 222 13.46 16.69 -22.25
CA HIS A 222 14.32 16.25 -21.15
C HIS A 222 13.49 16.03 -19.87
N PRO A 223 13.86 15.06 -19.01
CA PRO A 223 13.22 14.91 -17.72
C PRO A 223 13.38 16.20 -16.94
N ARG A 224 12.26 16.77 -16.47
CA ARG A 224 12.30 17.81 -15.46
C ARG A 224 12.76 17.14 -14.17
N ASP A 225 14.04 17.29 -13.88
CA ASP A 225 14.61 16.98 -12.57
C ASP A 225 13.77 17.68 -11.49
N LEU A 226 13.57 16.94 -10.40
CA LEU A 226 12.92 17.40 -9.17
C LEU A 226 13.41 18.81 -8.78
N PRO A 227 12.56 19.76 -8.41
CA PRO A 227 12.99 20.72 -7.38
C PRO A 227 13.28 19.91 -6.10
N ASP A 228 14.42 20.19 -5.47
CA ASP A 228 15.00 19.49 -4.31
C ASP A 228 13.95 19.02 -3.29
N PRO A 229 14.07 17.81 -2.69
CA PRO A 229 13.08 17.26 -1.77
C PRO A 229 13.39 17.64 -0.31
N PRO A 230 12.72 18.62 0.34
CA PRO A 230 12.94 18.89 1.76
C PRO A 230 11.92 18.16 2.63
N ALA A 231 10.91 17.47 2.07
CA ALA A 231 9.78 16.93 2.84
C ALA A 231 9.68 15.39 2.88
N LEU A 232 10.59 14.67 2.20
CA LEU A 232 10.69 13.20 2.26
C LEU A 232 11.97 12.71 2.96
N HIS A 233 12.86 13.61 3.36
CA HIS A 233 14.15 13.24 3.94
C HIS A 233 14.20 13.23 5.48
N GLU A 234 13.34 13.96 6.17
CA GLU A 234 13.35 13.99 7.64
C GLU A 234 12.61 12.82 8.31
N GLY A 235 11.79 12.06 7.56
CA GLY A 235 10.94 11.01 8.13
C GLY A 235 11.23 9.58 7.69
N THR A 236 11.66 9.35 6.45
CA THR A 236 11.48 8.03 5.79
C THR A 236 12.76 7.22 5.57
N HIS A 237 13.91 7.87 5.38
CA HIS A 237 15.17 7.16 5.12
C HIS A 237 15.88 6.68 6.39
N THR A 238 15.79 7.43 7.49
CA THR A 238 16.34 7.01 8.80
C THR A 238 15.42 6.04 9.53
N HIS A 239 14.12 6.06 9.26
CA HIS A 239 13.18 5.20 9.97
C HIS A 239 13.08 3.80 9.38
N THR A 240 12.99 3.57 8.07
CA THR A 240 12.75 2.20 7.54
C THR A 240 13.81 1.16 7.95
N HIS A 241 15.10 1.52 7.99
CA HIS A 241 16.16 0.65 8.49
C HIS A 241 16.19 0.54 10.03
N ALA A 242 15.85 1.61 10.74
CA ALA A 242 15.80 1.65 12.21
C ALA A 242 14.51 1.08 12.81
N LEU A 243 13.49 0.74 12.01
CA LEU A 243 12.13 0.48 12.48
C LEU A 243 11.75 -1.01 12.37
N ILE A 244 12.44 -1.78 11.53
CA ILE A 244 12.34 -3.25 11.46
C ILE A 244 13.57 -3.94 12.07
N LEU A 245 14.75 -3.33 11.94
CA LEU A 245 16.03 -3.88 12.39
C LEU A 245 16.66 -3.05 13.53
N SER A 246 15.85 -2.29 14.28
CA SER A 246 16.37 -1.48 15.40
C SER A 246 17.18 -2.37 16.35
N THR A 247 18.46 -2.02 16.48
CA THR A 247 19.41 -2.68 17.38
C THR A 247 19.18 -2.30 18.85
N SER A 248 18.18 -1.47 19.13
CA SER A 248 17.83 -1.01 20.48
C SER A 248 16.93 -1.99 21.24
N ARG A 249 16.47 -3.07 20.59
CA ARG A 249 15.60 -4.08 21.22
C ARG A 249 16.23 -5.47 21.20
N PRO A 250 15.97 -6.30 22.23
CA PRO A 250 16.50 -7.65 22.28
C PRO A 250 15.99 -8.46 21.09
N VAL A 251 16.91 -9.16 20.42
CA VAL A 251 16.57 -10.07 19.31
C VAL A 251 15.59 -11.13 19.81
N PRO A 252 14.45 -11.36 19.13
CA PRO A 252 13.50 -12.38 19.55
C PRO A 252 14.17 -13.75 19.67
N LEU A 253 13.90 -14.46 20.77
CA LEU A 253 14.52 -15.76 21.07
C LEU A 253 14.35 -16.77 19.92
N ALA A 254 13.20 -16.75 19.24
CA ALA A 254 12.95 -17.62 18.09
C ALA A 254 13.86 -17.33 16.90
N VAL A 255 14.20 -16.06 16.64
CA VAL A 255 15.17 -15.68 15.59
C VAL A 255 16.55 -16.19 15.96
N LYS A 256 16.99 -15.93 17.20
CA LYS A 256 18.28 -16.42 17.68
C LYS A 256 18.38 -17.93 17.56
N TYR A 257 17.41 -18.66 18.11
CA TYR A 257 17.36 -20.12 18.06
C TYR A 257 17.38 -20.65 16.62
N PHE A 258 16.61 -20.04 15.71
CA PHE A 258 16.54 -20.50 14.34
C PHE A 258 17.83 -20.21 13.55
N PHE A 259 18.47 -19.06 13.80
CA PHE A 259 19.75 -18.73 13.16
C PHE A 259 20.89 -19.59 13.70
N ASP A 260 20.92 -19.85 15.01
CA ASP A 260 21.87 -20.79 15.61
C ASP A 260 21.70 -22.20 15.00
N LEU A 261 20.46 -22.63 14.75
CA LEU A 261 20.17 -23.90 14.08
C LEU A 261 20.70 -23.93 12.65
N LEU A 262 20.53 -22.84 11.87
CA LEU A 262 21.09 -22.78 10.51
C LEU A 262 22.62 -22.83 10.52
N ASP A 263 23.26 -22.17 11.48
CA ASP A 263 24.72 -22.18 11.65
C ASP A 263 25.22 -23.57 12.05
N GLU A 264 24.51 -24.27 12.96
CA GLU A 264 24.79 -25.67 13.33
C GLU A 264 24.71 -26.60 12.11
N GLN A 265 23.66 -26.46 11.29
CA GLN A 265 23.50 -27.26 10.07
C GLN A 265 24.57 -26.96 9.04
N ALA A 266 24.95 -25.69 8.84
CA ALA A 266 26.04 -25.33 7.95
C ALA A 266 27.37 -25.97 8.40
N GLY A 267 27.66 -25.93 9.70
CA GLY A 267 28.83 -26.58 10.29
C GLY A 267 28.84 -28.10 10.09
N HIS A 268 27.72 -28.78 10.35
CA HIS A 268 27.59 -30.23 10.15
C HIS A 268 27.81 -30.68 8.69
N HIS A 269 27.44 -29.84 7.72
CA HIS A 269 27.62 -30.12 6.29
C HIS A 269 28.90 -29.51 5.69
N ASN A 270 29.83 -29.01 6.52
CA ASN A 270 31.07 -28.35 6.09
C ASN A 270 30.86 -27.16 5.14
N ILE A 271 29.76 -26.42 5.30
CA ILE A 271 29.51 -25.18 4.57
C ILE A 271 30.18 -24.04 5.33
N SER A 272 31.37 -23.66 4.87
CA SER A 272 32.15 -22.56 5.45
C SER A 272 31.96 -21.22 4.72
N ASP A 273 31.25 -21.20 3.59
CA ASP A 273 30.99 -19.99 2.80
C ASP A 273 29.98 -19.06 3.52
N PRO A 274 30.40 -17.87 4.00
CA PRO A 274 29.52 -16.96 4.72
C PRO A 274 28.35 -16.46 3.86
N GLU A 275 28.52 -16.35 2.54
CA GLU A 275 27.49 -15.91 1.62
C GLU A 275 26.32 -16.91 1.58
N THR A 276 26.63 -18.21 1.52
CA THR A 276 25.62 -19.28 1.56
C THR A 276 24.81 -19.25 2.86
N ILE A 277 25.47 -19.11 4.01
CA ILE A 277 24.80 -19.02 5.32
C ILE A 277 23.91 -17.77 5.39
N HIS A 278 24.40 -16.64 4.89
CA HIS A 278 23.62 -15.41 4.80
C HIS A 278 22.38 -15.58 3.91
N ILE A 279 22.51 -16.26 2.77
CA ILE A 279 21.37 -16.59 1.89
C ILE A 279 20.33 -17.42 2.64
N TRP A 280 20.73 -18.40 3.45
CA TRP A 280 19.78 -19.21 4.23
C TRP A 280 19.02 -18.35 5.25
N LYS A 281 19.71 -17.45 5.94
CA LYS A 281 19.11 -16.53 6.92
C LYS A 281 18.17 -15.53 6.25
N THR A 282 18.55 -14.96 5.11
CA THR A 282 17.72 -13.99 4.37
C THR A 282 16.49 -14.63 3.71
N ASN A 283 16.64 -15.82 3.14
CA ASN A 283 15.54 -16.58 2.55
C ASN A 283 14.56 -17.14 3.59
N SER A 284 15.00 -17.34 4.84
CA SER A 284 14.16 -17.93 5.89
C SER A 284 13.34 -16.92 6.68
N LEU A 285 13.88 -15.74 6.97
CA LEU A 285 13.23 -14.74 7.83
C LEU A 285 12.83 -13.47 7.05
N PRO A 286 13.74 -12.60 6.56
CA PRO A 286 13.38 -11.44 5.75
C PRO A 286 12.40 -11.75 4.62
N LEU A 287 12.74 -12.72 3.75
CA LEU A 287 11.95 -13.05 2.57
C LEU A 287 10.59 -13.64 2.90
N ARG A 288 10.50 -14.53 3.89
CA ARG A 288 9.30 -15.32 4.17
C ARG A 288 8.35 -14.69 5.16
N PHE A 289 8.89 -13.94 6.11
CA PHE A 289 8.12 -13.33 7.18
C PHE A 289 7.99 -11.83 6.92
N TRP A 290 9.10 -11.08 6.92
CA TRP A 290 9.04 -9.62 6.89
C TRP A 290 8.47 -9.05 5.59
N ILE A 291 8.89 -9.57 4.42
CA ILE A 291 8.30 -9.18 3.13
C ILE A 291 6.79 -9.45 3.12
N ASN A 292 6.38 -10.59 3.65
CA ASN A 292 4.97 -10.97 3.68
C ASN A 292 4.16 -10.03 4.58
N ILE A 293 4.71 -9.64 5.74
CA ILE A 293 4.08 -8.65 6.63
C ILE A 293 4.01 -7.26 6.00
N LEU A 294 5.10 -6.79 5.38
CA LEU A 294 5.15 -5.47 4.75
C LEU A 294 4.16 -5.33 3.59
N LYS A 295 4.05 -6.37 2.76
CA LYS A 295 3.12 -6.38 1.62
C LYS A 295 1.67 -6.59 2.03
N ASN A 296 1.42 -7.22 3.18
CA ASN A 296 0.08 -7.59 3.60
C ASN A 296 -0.24 -7.05 5.01
N PRO A 297 -0.37 -5.72 5.19
CA PRO A 297 -0.67 -5.14 6.49
C PRO A 297 -2.00 -5.63 7.08
N GLN A 298 -2.94 -6.09 6.24
CA GLN A 298 -4.21 -6.71 6.63
C GLN A 298 -4.04 -8.02 7.44
N PHE A 299 -2.85 -8.63 7.45
CA PHE A 299 -2.58 -9.78 8.31
C PHE A 299 -2.42 -9.40 9.78
N ILE A 300 -2.12 -8.13 10.07
CA ILE A 300 -1.90 -7.63 11.43
C ILE A 300 -2.97 -6.61 11.82
N PHE A 301 -3.42 -5.78 10.88
CA PHE A 301 -4.32 -4.66 11.14
C PHE A 301 -5.66 -4.83 10.40
N ASP A 302 -6.74 -4.38 11.04
CA ASP A 302 -8.05 -4.25 10.38
C ASP A 302 -8.10 -2.98 9.52
N VAL A 303 -7.49 -3.06 8.34
CA VAL A 303 -7.36 -1.97 7.38
C VAL A 303 -7.72 -2.45 5.97
N GLN A 304 -8.17 -1.52 5.14
CA GLN A 304 -8.29 -1.73 3.70
C GLN A 304 -7.05 -1.19 2.99
N VAL A 305 -6.48 -2.00 2.11
CA VAL A 305 -5.35 -1.62 1.27
C VAL A 305 -5.88 -1.40 -0.14
N SER A 306 -5.73 -0.19 -0.66
CA SER A 306 -6.05 0.11 -2.07
C SER A 306 -4.89 -0.30 -2.98
N ASP A 307 -5.16 -0.60 -4.25
CA ASP A 307 -4.16 -1.04 -5.23
C ASP A 307 -2.95 -0.09 -5.34
N HIS A 308 -3.18 1.22 -5.25
CA HIS A 308 -2.11 2.23 -5.30
C HIS A 308 -1.20 2.18 -4.06
N VAL A 309 -1.75 1.85 -2.89
CA VAL A 309 -0.98 1.70 -1.64
C VAL A 309 -0.22 0.36 -1.68
N ASP A 310 -0.85 -0.71 -2.14
CA ASP A 310 -0.19 -2.01 -2.35
C ASP A 310 1.02 -1.90 -3.30
N ALA A 311 0.88 -1.11 -4.38
CA ALA A 311 1.97 -0.86 -5.31
C ALA A 311 3.18 -0.17 -4.65
N VAL A 312 2.95 0.73 -3.69
CA VAL A 312 4.01 1.40 -2.92
C VAL A 312 4.61 0.45 -1.88
N LEU A 313 3.78 -0.31 -1.15
CA LEU A 313 4.24 -1.33 -0.20
C LEU A 313 5.11 -2.39 -0.89
N SER A 314 4.78 -2.76 -2.12
CA SER A 314 5.58 -3.68 -2.92
C SER A 314 6.98 -3.13 -3.26
N VAL A 315 7.10 -1.83 -3.55
CA VAL A 315 8.41 -1.19 -3.79
C VAL A 315 9.22 -1.16 -2.50
N ILE A 316 8.61 -0.75 -1.38
CA ILE A 316 9.28 -0.71 -0.06
C ILE A 316 9.75 -2.11 0.36
N ALA A 317 8.91 -3.12 0.19
CA ALA A 317 9.27 -4.50 0.46
C ALA A 317 10.43 -4.95 -0.40
N GLN A 318 10.44 -4.63 -1.70
CA GLN A 318 11.57 -4.95 -2.57
C GLN A 318 12.86 -4.25 -2.10
N THR A 319 12.80 -2.96 -1.78
CA THR A 319 13.96 -2.21 -1.26
C THR A 319 14.49 -2.82 0.05
N PHE A 320 13.60 -3.27 0.94
CA PHE A 320 13.97 -3.99 2.17
C PHE A 320 14.63 -5.34 1.87
N MET A 321 14.17 -6.08 0.86
CA MET A 321 14.83 -7.33 0.45
C MET A 321 16.22 -7.05 -0.11
N ASP A 322 16.33 -6.03 -0.99
CA ASP A 322 17.58 -5.66 -1.64
C ASP A 322 18.64 -5.22 -0.61
N SER A 323 18.25 -4.51 0.45
CA SER A 323 19.15 -4.14 1.55
C SER A 323 19.66 -5.33 2.36
N CYS A 324 18.98 -6.48 2.27
CA CYS A 324 19.43 -7.72 2.88
C CYS A 324 20.35 -8.53 1.95
N THR A 325 20.56 -8.13 0.70
CA THR A 325 21.45 -8.86 -0.23
C THR A 325 22.90 -8.38 -0.10
N ILE A 326 23.86 -9.27 -0.34
CA ILE A 326 25.31 -8.94 -0.33
C ILE A 326 25.77 -8.42 -1.71
N ALA A 327 24.89 -8.41 -2.72
CA ALA A 327 25.24 -7.98 -4.06
C ALA A 327 25.47 -6.47 -4.12
N GLU A 328 26.68 -6.05 -4.49
CA GLU A 328 26.95 -4.66 -4.87
C GLU A 328 26.21 -4.33 -6.18
N HIS A 329 25.01 -3.78 -6.07
CA HIS A 329 24.30 -3.24 -7.21
C HIS A 329 24.92 -1.90 -7.61
N LYS A 330 25.80 -1.90 -8.63
CA LYS A 330 26.12 -0.65 -9.35
C LYS A 330 24.84 -0.15 -10.01
N LEU A 331 24.24 0.90 -9.45
CA LEU A 331 23.11 1.63 -10.05
C LEU A 331 23.61 2.38 -11.29
N GLY A 332 23.80 1.64 -12.38
CA GLY A 332 24.09 2.18 -13.71
C GLY A 332 22.79 2.45 -14.44
N ARG A 333 22.69 3.59 -15.13
CA ARG A 333 21.62 3.87 -16.08
C ARG A 333 21.75 2.85 -17.22
N VAL A 334 20.98 1.77 -17.20
CA VAL A 334 20.90 0.83 -18.33
C VAL A 334 20.18 1.57 -19.46
N ARG A 335 20.93 2.40 -20.21
CA ARG A 335 20.52 2.78 -21.56
C ARG A 335 20.43 1.46 -22.31
N ARG A 336 19.20 1.02 -22.61
CA ARG A 336 18.97 0.05 -23.67
C ARG A 336 19.54 0.68 -24.94
N ASN A 337 20.79 0.38 -25.26
CA ASN A 337 21.32 0.57 -26.60
C ASN A 337 20.67 -0.52 -27.47
N ILE A 338 19.37 -0.38 -27.68
CA ILE A 338 18.75 -0.86 -28.90
C ILE A 338 19.23 0.17 -29.94
N TRP A 339 19.83 -0.30 -31.02
CA TRP A 339 20.60 0.44 -32.05
C TRP A 339 22.10 0.53 -31.79
N SER A 340 22.80 -0.55 -32.12
CA SER A 340 24.06 -0.44 -32.86
C SER A 340 24.05 -1.52 -33.94
N ARG A 341 23.95 -1.06 -35.19
CA ARG A 341 24.47 -1.79 -36.34
C ARG A 341 25.99 -1.81 -36.26
#